data_AF-A0AA39XS18-F1
#
_entry.id   AF-A0AA39XS18-F1
#
_cell.length_a   1.000
_cell.length_b   1.000
_cell.length_c   1.000
_cell.angle_alpha   90.00
_cell.angle_beta   90.00
_cell.angle_gamma   90.00
#
_symmetry.space_group_name_H-M   'P 1'
#
loop_
_entity.id
_entity.type
_entity.pdbx_description
1 polymer ?
#
loop_
_entity_poly.entity_id
_entity_poly.type
_entity_poly.pdbx_seq_one_letter_code
_entity_poly.pdbx_strand_id
1 'polypeptide(L)'
;MDSPDISCLVVIEMNTYERPCNCVLATDAAESKWWSSPRAPRTWISVHVSYGLFLSDHRILDMQETELVVLPAIMTQGLRGPTYWHLRACLRAGMEPNEVEAIHKVIEAVAAHGGRTLDT
;
A
#
# COMPACT_ATOMS: atom_id res chain seq x y z
N MET A 1 -11.18 18.42 -16.80
CA MET A 1 -12.06 17.33 -16.34
C MET A 1 -11.27 16.65 -15.26
N ASP A 2 -11.43 17.15 -14.03
CA ASP A 2 -10.65 16.72 -12.88
C ASP A 2 -11.16 15.34 -12.47
N SER A 3 -10.35 14.31 -12.77
CA SER A 3 -10.59 12.96 -12.30
C SER A 3 -10.64 12.99 -10.77
N PRO A 4 -11.64 12.37 -10.13
CA PRO A 4 -11.70 12.33 -8.68
C PRO A 4 -10.42 11.68 -8.15
N ASP A 5 -9.76 12.35 -7.22
CA ASP A 5 -8.52 11.93 -6.61
C ASP A 5 -8.79 10.68 -5.75
N ILE A 6 -8.59 9.50 -6.34
CA ILE A 6 -8.81 8.19 -5.72
C ILE A 6 -7.72 7.87 -4.67
N SER A 7 -6.83 8.82 -4.38
CA SER A 7 -5.74 8.71 -3.41
C SER A 7 -6.22 8.44 -1.97
N CYS A 8 -7.50 8.65 -1.66
CA CYS A 8 -8.04 8.44 -0.31
C CYS A 8 -8.38 6.98 0.07
N LEU A 9 -8.27 6.00 -0.84
CA LEU A 9 -8.74 4.63 -0.58
C LEU A 9 -7.66 3.54 -0.48
N VAL A 10 -6.38 3.89 -0.48
CA VAL A 10 -5.28 2.93 -0.20
C VAL A 10 -4.48 3.41 1.01
N VAL A 11 -5.13 3.50 2.16
CA VAL A 11 -4.43 3.61 3.45
C VAL A 11 -4.01 2.21 3.90
N ILE A 12 -2.98 1.67 3.26
CA ILE A 12 -2.17 0.58 3.84
C ILE A 12 -0.82 1.21 4.17
N GLU A 13 -0.79 2.04 5.22
CA GLU A 13 0.44 2.67 5.69
C GLU A 13 1.12 1.83 6.78
N MET A 14 2.26 1.26 6.39
CA MET A 14 3.58 1.47 7.02
C MET A 14 3.70 1.11 8.50
N ASN A 15 4.04 -0.15 8.76
CA ASN A 15 4.77 -0.52 9.97
C ASN A 15 6.28 -0.28 9.80
N THR A 16 6.70 0.99 9.76
CA THR A 16 8.07 1.38 10.16
C THR A 16 7.98 2.66 10.97
N TYR A 17 8.19 2.50 12.27
CA TYR A 17 8.16 3.48 13.36
C TYR A 17 9.04 4.74 13.19
N GLU A 18 9.66 4.99 12.02
CA GLU A 18 10.72 6.01 11.90
C GLU A 18 10.54 7.08 10.83
N ARG A 19 9.47 7.10 10.03
CA ARG A 19 9.19 8.27 9.16
C ARG A 19 7.71 8.56 9.03
N PRO A 20 7.24 9.78 9.34
CA PRO A 20 5.90 10.19 8.94
C PRO A 20 5.87 10.21 7.40
N CYS A 21 4.99 9.41 6.79
CA CYS A 21 4.68 9.64 5.39
C CYS A 21 3.86 10.93 5.31
N ASN A 22 4.38 11.91 4.58
CA ASN A 22 3.71 13.19 4.30
C ASN A 22 2.49 13.06 3.36
N CYS A 23 1.91 11.87 3.20
CA CYS A 23 0.75 11.64 2.34
C CYS A 23 -0.60 11.96 3.02
N VAL A 24 -0.61 12.23 4.32
CA VAL A 24 -1.76 12.88 4.96
C VAL A 24 -1.47 14.38 4.97
N LEU A 25 -2.29 15.15 4.25
CA LEU A 25 -2.36 16.60 4.36
C LEU A 25 -2.78 16.96 5.80
N ALA A 26 -1.86 16.83 6.76
CA ALA A 26 -2.04 17.45 8.06
C ALA A 26 -2.00 18.96 7.80
N THR A 27 -3.16 19.60 7.93
CA THR A 27 -3.31 21.02 7.65
C THR A 27 -2.59 21.89 8.70
N ASP A 28 -2.24 21.28 9.84
CA ASP A 28 -1.36 21.86 10.85
C ASP A 28 -0.52 20.83 11.63
N ALA A 29 0.42 21.35 12.43
CA ALA A 29 1.31 20.55 13.28
C ALA A 29 0.60 19.85 14.46
N ALA A 30 -0.61 20.29 14.82
CA ALA A 30 -1.39 19.67 15.89
C ALA A 30 -2.06 18.37 15.40
N GLU A 31 -2.55 18.34 14.17
CA GLU A 31 -3.05 17.12 13.50
C GLU A 31 -1.94 16.08 13.36
N SER A 32 -0.74 16.50 12.93
CA SER A 32 0.42 15.60 12.81
C SER A 32 0.77 14.91 14.14
N LYS A 33 0.74 15.64 15.25
CA LYS A 33 0.98 15.10 16.59
C LYS A 33 -0.13 14.14 17.05
N TRP A 34 -1.39 14.45 16.75
CA TRP A 34 -2.53 13.59 17.09
C TRP A 34 -2.50 12.27 16.30
N TRP A 35 -2.18 12.37 15.01
CA TRP A 35 -2.04 11.25 14.09
C TRP A 35 -0.83 10.36 14.37
N SER A 36 0.16 10.89 15.08
CA SER A 36 1.35 10.17 15.54
C SER A 36 1.23 9.64 16.98
N SER A 37 0.09 9.85 17.65
CA SER A 37 -0.11 9.39 19.03
C SER A 37 -0.43 7.89 19.09
N PRO A 38 -0.14 7.18 20.20
CA PRO A 38 -0.52 5.77 20.35
C PRO A 38 -2.03 5.50 20.27
N ARG A 39 -2.85 6.55 20.49
CA ARG A 39 -4.31 6.53 20.35
C ARG A 39 -4.78 7.17 19.03
N ALA A 40 -3.87 7.40 18.10
CA ALA A 40 -4.21 7.93 16.78
C ALA A 40 -5.16 6.96 16.07
N PRO A 41 -6.14 7.47 15.31
CA PRO A 41 -7.01 6.60 14.52
C PRO A 41 -6.22 5.81 13.49
N ARG A 42 -5.04 6.28 13.04
CA ARG A 42 -4.17 5.48 12.17
C ARG A 42 -3.87 4.11 12.75
N THR A 43 -3.39 4.06 14.00
CA THR A 43 -3.05 2.80 14.67
C THR A 43 -4.27 1.92 14.82
N TRP A 44 -5.41 2.51 15.20
CA TRP A 44 -6.66 1.78 15.34
C TRP A 44 -7.14 1.21 14.00
N ILE A 45 -7.12 2.00 12.93
CA ILE A 45 -7.51 1.59 11.57
C ILE A 45 -6.57 0.48 11.08
N SER A 46 -5.26 0.65 11.21
CA SER A 46 -4.31 -0.37 10.77
C SER A 46 -4.53 -1.70 11.50
N VAL A 47 -4.68 -1.68 12.83
CA VAL A 47 -4.83 -2.92 13.62
C VAL A 47 -6.20 -3.57 13.43
N HIS A 48 -7.29 -2.80 13.50
CA HIS A 48 -8.64 -3.36 13.53
C HIS A 48 -9.28 -3.50 12.16
N VAL A 49 -8.94 -2.63 11.21
CA VAL A 49 -9.52 -2.63 9.86
C VAL A 49 -8.58 -3.31 8.89
N SER A 50 -7.38 -2.79 8.66
CA SER A 50 -6.46 -3.36 7.67
C SER A 50 -6.03 -4.77 8.04
N TYR A 51 -5.39 -4.94 9.21
CA TYR A 51 -4.95 -6.26 9.67
C TYR A 51 -6.08 -7.11 10.25
N GLY A 52 -7.04 -6.47 10.93
CA GLY A 52 -8.10 -7.16 11.66
C GLY A 52 -9.29 -7.58 10.80
N LEU A 53 -9.75 -6.75 9.86
CA LEU A 53 -10.93 -7.04 9.04
C LEU A 53 -10.55 -7.59 7.66
N PHE A 54 -9.58 -6.99 6.97
CA PHE A 54 -9.25 -7.36 5.60
C PHE A 54 -8.19 -8.47 5.52
N LEU A 55 -7.13 -8.40 6.32
CA LEU A 55 -6.02 -9.35 6.23
C LEU A 55 -6.09 -10.53 7.21
N SER A 56 -7.13 -10.61 8.05
CA SER A 56 -7.30 -11.72 9.00
C SER A 56 -8.05 -12.91 8.41
N ASP A 57 -8.87 -12.68 7.37
CA ASP A 57 -9.69 -13.71 6.74
C ASP A 57 -9.10 -14.18 5.41
N HIS A 58 -8.32 -15.25 5.47
CA HIS A 58 -7.69 -15.85 4.30
C HIS A 58 -8.59 -16.80 3.51
N ARG A 59 -9.91 -16.81 3.77
CA ARG A 59 -10.85 -17.67 3.01
C ARG A 59 -11.23 -17.10 1.65
N ILE A 60 -11.08 -15.79 1.45
CA ILE A 60 -11.46 -15.09 0.21
C ILE A 60 -10.23 -14.84 -0.66
N LEU A 61 -9.21 -14.21 -0.09
CA LEU A 61 -7.89 -14.03 -0.69
C LEU A 61 -6.85 -14.54 0.29
N ASP A 62 -5.99 -15.44 -0.15
CA ASP A 62 -4.83 -15.80 0.63
C ASP A 62 -3.77 -14.68 0.59
N MET A 63 -2.65 -14.88 1.29
CA MET A 63 -1.60 -13.86 1.37
C MET A 63 -0.97 -13.54 0.01
N GLN A 64 -0.88 -14.53 -0.88
CA GLN A 64 -0.31 -14.34 -2.20
C GLN A 64 -1.26 -13.58 -3.11
N GLU A 65 -2.53 -14.00 -3.13
CA GLU A 65 -3.60 -13.35 -3.88
C GLU A 65 -3.82 -11.91 -3.42
N THR A 66 -3.68 -11.65 -2.12
CA THR A 66 -3.74 -10.29 -1.56
C THR A 66 -2.66 -9.39 -2.15
N GLU A 67 -1.41 -9.85 -2.21
CA GLU A 67 -0.31 -9.06 -2.77
C GLU A 67 -0.48 -8.82 -4.29
N LEU A 68 -1.09 -9.75 -5.02
CA LEU A 68 -1.43 -9.58 -6.45
C LEU A 68 -2.43 -8.44 -6.70
N VAL A 69 -3.19 -8.02 -5.68
CA VAL A 69 -4.12 -6.88 -5.77
C VAL A 69 -3.51 -5.61 -5.17
N VAL A 70 -2.84 -5.73 -4.02
CA VAL A 70 -2.30 -4.59 -3.27
C VAL A 70 -1.08 -3.98 -3.96
N LEU A 71 -0.15 -4.80 -4.46
CA LEU A 71 1.07 -4.31 -5.09
C LEU A 71 0.80 -3.47 -6.35
N PRO A 72 -0.05 -3.88 -7.32
CA PRO A 72 -0.42 -3.02 -8.45
C PRO A 72 -1.09 -1.71 -8.02
N ALA A 73 -1.98 -1.76 -7.04
CA ALA A 73 -2.68 -0.57 -6.54
C ALA A 73 -1.69 0.46 -5.98
N ILE A 74 -0.69 0.01 -5.23
CA ILE A 74 0.35 0.85 -4.64
C ILE A 74 1.33 1.36 -5.72
N MET A 75 1.79 0.49 -6.61
CA MET A 75 2.75 0.85 -7.66
C MET A 75 2.18 1.90 -8.61
N THR A 76 0.91 1.78 -8.99
CA THR A 76 0.23 2.73 -9.89
C THR A 76 -0.03 4.11 -9.27
N GLN A 77 0.17 4.25 -7.95
CA GLN A 77 0.16 5.52 -7.23
C GLN A 77 1.56 6.17 -7.11
N GLY A 78 2.63 5.50 -7.58
CA GLY A 78 4.00 6.02 -7.51
C GLY A 78 4.62 5.98 -6.10
N LEU A 79 4.09 5.14 -5.20
CA LEU A 79 4.52 5.08 -3.82
C LEU A 79 5.74 4.16 -3.63
N ARG A 80 6.95 4.65 -3.91
CA ARG A 80 8.19 3.85 -3.91
C ARG A 80 8.49 3.10 -2.61
N GLY A 81 8.31 3.76 -1.46
CA GLY A 81 8.51 3.14 -0.14
C GLY A 81 7.57 1.95 0.10
N PRO A 82 6.25 2.15 0.01
CA PRO A 82 5.28 1.06 0.07
C PRO A 82 5.53 -0.04 -0.97
N THR A 83 5.84 0.31 -2.22
CA THR A 83 6.17 -0.67 -3.28
C THR A 83 7.28 -1.61 -2.83
N TYR A 84 8.39 -1.09 -2.30
CA TYR A 84 9.50 -1.92 -1.83
C TYR A 84 9.10 -2.83 -0.66
N TRP A 85 8.22 -2.36 0.23
CA TRP A 85 7.73 -3.18 1.33
C TRP A 85 6.86 -4.35 0.84
N HIS A 86 6.00 -4.10 -0.14
CA HIS A 86 5.10 -5.10 -0.73
C HIS A 86 5.80 -6.08 -1.67
N LEU A 87 6.83 -5.67 -2.40
CA LEU A 87 7.73 -6.60 -3.09
C LEU A 87 8.38 -7.59 -2.11
N ARG A 88 8.81 -7.11 -0.93
CA ARG A 88 9.28 -8.00 0.14
C ARG A 88 8.16 -8.81 0.79
N ALA A 89 6.92 -8.31 0.77
CA ALA A 89 5.77 -9.03 1.31
C ALA A 89 5.41 -10.23 0.43
N CYS A 90 5.49 -10.09 -0.90
CA CYS A 90 5.37 -11.19 -1.85
C CYS A 90 6.33 -12.34 -1.52
N LEU A 91 7.61 -12.00 -1.25
CA LEU A 91 8.60 -13.00 -0.83
C LEU A 91 8.28 -13.63 0.53
N ARG A 92 7.75 -12.86 1.50
CA ARG A 92 7.31 -13.41 2.80
C ARG A 92 6.05 -14.29 2.68
N ALA A 93 5.23 -14.04 1.67
CA ALA A 93 4.06 -14.85 1.33
C ALA A 93 4.44 -16.18 0.63
N GLY A 94 5.73 -16.38 0.33
CA GLY A 94 6.25 -17.61 -0.25
C GLY A 94 6.32 -17.63 -1.77
N MET A 95 6.18 -16.48 -2.45
CA MET A 95 6.44 -16.38 -3.89
C MET A 95 7.94 -16.42 -4.18
N GLU A 96 8.31 -16.99 -5.32
CA GLU A 96 9.69 -17.03 -5.76
C GLU A 96 10.14 -15.67 -6.37
N PRO A 97 11.42 -15.31 -6.28
CA PRO A 97 11.91 -14.02 -6.79
C PRO A 97 11.59 -13.76 -8.27
N ASN A 98 11.63 -14.80 -9.10
CA ASN A 98 11.29 -14.70 -10.53
C ASN A 98 9.78 -14.48 -10.75
N GLU A 99 8.91 -14.98 -9.86
CA GLU A 99 7.48 -14.69 -9.90
C GLU A 99 7.21 -13.24 -9.52
N VAL A 100 7.88 -12.74 -8.47
CA VAL A 100 7.78 -11.33 -8.07
C VAL A 100 8.24 -10.39 -9.17
N GLU A 101 9.34 -10.72 -9.86
CA GLU A 101 9.79 -9.96 -11.04
C GLU A 101 8.78 -10.00 -12.19
N ALA A 102 8.16 -11.16 -12.44
CA ALA A 102 7.13 -11.29 -13.47
C ALA A 102 5.89 -10.44 -13.14
N ILE A 103 5.45 -10.44 -11.88
CA ILE A 103 4.35 -9.60 -11.39
C ILE A 103 4.67 -8.11 -11.61
N HIS A 104 5.87 -7.67 -11.21
CA HIS A 104 6.32 -6.28 -11.41
C HIS A 104 6.24 -5.86 -12.89
N LYS A 105 6.75 -6.69 -13.81
CA LYS A 105 6.69 -6.43 -15.27
C LYS A 105 5.26 -6.38 -15.81
N VAL A 106 4.37 -7.25 -15.31
CA VAL A 106 2.95 -7.22 -15.71
C VAL A 106 2.30 -5.91 -15.27
N ILE A 107 2.60 -5.43 -14.06
CA ILE A 107 2.08 -4.16 -13.55
C ILE A 107 2.56 -2.99 -14.42
N GLU A 108 3.84 -2.97 -14.80
CA GLU A 108 4.39 -1.98 -15.73
C GLU A 108 3.67 -2.01 -17.09
N ALA A 109 3.46 -3.21 -17.66
CA ALA A 109 2.78 -3.38 -18.94
C ALA A 109 1.32 -2.90 -18.90
N VAL A 110 0.59 -3.21 -17.82
CA VAL A 110 -0.80 -2.76 -17.62
C VAL A 110 -0.86 -1.25 -17.42
N ALA A 111 0.05 -0.67 -16.63
CA ALA A 111 0.13 0.77 -16.44
C ALA A 111 0.43 1.50 -17.76
N ALA A 112 1.37 0.97 -18.56
CA ALA A 112 1.72 1.51 -19.87
C ALA A 112 0.52 1.44 -20.84
N HIS A 113 -0.25 0.35 -20.82
CA HIS A 113 -1.49 0.24 -21.59
C HIS A 113 -2.51 1.32 -21.20
N GLY A 114 -2.56 1.69 -19.91
CA GLY A 114 -3.37 2.79 -19.38
C GLY A 114 -2.77 4.19 -19.59
N GLY A 115 -1.65 4.32 -20.32
CA GLY A 115 -0.99 5.60 -20.57
C GLY A 115 -0.24 6.17 -19.36
N ARG A 116 0.14 5.33 -18.39
CA ARG A 116 0.94 5.71 -17.23
C ARG A 116 2.32 5.06 -17.27
N THR A 117 3.35 5.82 -16.90
CA THR A 117 4.68 5.31 -16.64
C THR A 117 4.88 5.24 -15.13
N LEU A 118 5.38 4.12 -14.62
CA LEU A 118 5.63 3.94 -13.20
C LEU A 118 7.03 4.43 -12.84
N ASP A 119 7.15 5.21 -11.78
CA ASP A 119 8.43 5.55 -11.14
C ASP A 119 8.65 4.57 -9.99
N THR A 120 9.20 3.40 -10.32
CA THR A 120 9.45 2.31 -9.36
C THR A 120 10.91 2.29 -8.94
#